data_AF-A0A4V3IND4-F1
#
_entry.id   AF-A0A4V3IND4-F1
#
_cell.length_a   1.000
_cell.length_b   1.000
_cell.length_c   1.000
_cell.angle_alpha   90.00
_cell.angle_beta   90.00
_cell.angle_gamma   90.00
#
_symmetry.space_group_name_H-M   'P 1'
#
loop_
_entity.id
_entity.type
_entity.pdbx_description
1 polymer ?
#
loop_
_entity_poly.entity_id
_entity_poly.type
_entity_poly.pdbx_seq_one_letter_code
_entity_poly.pdbx_strand_id
1 'polypeptide(L)'
;MTLTKKDQERYRRLAELEEHPNGTSTTGESHHGDEAAAIGRHLLLEALGSEAAVAKAIGGRPSLGHNTAGHGSSPTIRVRVTASQREDITTLKHRMHVKTDSELVRVALDEYMTKHLQRQ
;
A
#
# COMPACT_ATOMS: atom_id res chain seq x y z
N MET A 1 3.05 23.38 12.48
CA MET A 1 3.50 22.58 13.65
C MET A 1 5.00 22.46 13.58
N THR A 2 5.73 22.97 14.57
CA THR A 2 7.19 22.87 14.65
C THR A 2 7.57 21.61 15.42
N LEU A 3 8.43 20.77 14.83
CA LEU A 3 8.92 19.56 15.49
C LEU A 3 9.74 19.90 16.73
N THR A 4 9.61 19.08 17.77
CA THR A 4 10.40 19.24 18.99
C THR A 4 11.88 18.92 18.71
N LYS A 5 12.80 19.46 19.51
CA LYS A 5 14.25 19.19 19.36
C LYS A 5 14.56 17.68 19.44
N LYS A 6 13.83 16.95 20.28
CA LYS A 6 13.96 15.49 20.42
C LYS A 6 13.54 14.76 19.14
N ASP A 7 12.47 15.21 18.49
CA ASP A 7 12.03 14.63 17.23
C ASP A 7 13.01 14.96 16.11
N GLN A 8 13.53 16.19 16.05
CA GLN A 8 14.55 16.58 15.07
C GLN A 8 15.80 15.71 15.19
N GLU A 9 16.27 15.44 16.41
CA GLU A 9 17.45 14.60 16.62
C GLU A 9 17.17 13.12 16.32
N ARG A 10 15.96 12.63 16.64
CA ARG A 10 15.53 11.28 16.26
C ARG A 10 15.47 11.12 14.74
N TYR A 11 14.90 12.08 14.02
CA TYR A 11 14.85 12.06 12.57
C TYR A 11 16.24 12.17 11.94
N ARG A 12 17.13 12.96 12.55
CA ARG A 12 18.53 13.06 12.12
C ARG A 12 19.25 11.72 12.23
N ARG A 13 19.12 11.01 13.36
CA ARG A 13 19.73 9.68 13.53
C ARG A 13 19.17 8.64 12.57
N LEU A 14 17.86 8.70 12.28
CA LEU A 14 17.25 7.80 11.29
C LEU A 14 17.76 8.11 9.87
N ALA A 15 17.93 9.38 9.52
CA ALA A 15 18.50 9.77 8.24
C ALA A 15 19.96 9.30 8.09
N GLU A 16 20.78 9.47 9.13
CA GLU A 16 22.17 9.00 9.14
C GLU A 16 22.30 7.47 8.98
N LEU A 17 21.34 6.69 9.53
CA LEU A 17 21.30 5.24 9.36
C LEU A 17 20.94 4.81 7.93
N GLU A 18 20.05 5.54 7.26
CA GLU A 18 19.62 5.25 5.89
C GLU A 18 20.66 5.73 4.84
N GLU A 19 21.36 6.84 5.12
CA GLU A 19 22.40 7.40 4.25
C GLU A 19 23.71 6.58 4.25
N HIS A 20 23.87 5.65 5.17
CA HIS A 20 24.99 4.72 5.23
C HIS A 20 24.49 3.31 4.95
N PRO A 21 24.40 2.89 3.67
CA PRO A 21 24.02 1.54 3.32
C PRO A 21 25.13 0.57 3.75
N ASN A 22 25.12 0.18 5.01
CA ASN A 22 25.97 -0.86 5.58
C ASN A 22 25.40 -2.24 5.21
N GLY A 23 25.17 -2.44 3.91
CA GLY A 23 24.67 -3.68 3.35
C GLY A 23 25.39 -3.95 2.05
N THR A 24 26.32 -4.90 2.06
CA THR A 24 26.75 -5.54 0.82
C THR A 24 25.58 -6.35 0.30
N SER A 25 25.11 -6.01 -0.91
CA SER A 25 24.06 -6.80 -1.56
C SER A 25 24.55 -8.24 -1.68
N THR A 26 23.79 -9.17 -1.12
CA THR A 26 24.10 -10.60 -1.25
C THR A 26 23.85 -10.98 -2.69
N THR A 27 24.86 -11.58 -3.34
CA THR A 27 24.70 -12.10 -4.70
C THR A 27 23.65 -13.22 -4.69
N GLY A 28 22.65 -13.12 -5.56
CA GLY A 28 21.59 -14.11 -5.68
C GLY A 28 20.76 -13.91 -6.93
N GLU A 29 20.02 -14.94 -7.32
CA GLU A 29 19.04 -14.85 -8.40
C GLU A 29 17.79 -14.12 -7.89
N SER A 30 17.28 -13.20 -8.71
CA SER A 30 16.04 -12.48 -8.40
C SER A 30 14.86 -13.30 -8.88
N HIS A 31 14.12 -13.90 -7.96
CA HIS A 31 12.86 -14.59 -8.27
C HIS A 31 11.71 -13.60 -8.36
N HIS A 32 10.67 -13.91 -9.13
CA HIS A 32 9.54 -13.03 -9.38
C HIS A 32 8.19 -13.76 -9.24
N GLY A 33 7.13 -13.02 -8.98
CA GLY A 33 5.77 -13.55 -8.93
C GLY A 33 5.59 -14.66 -7.89
N ASP A 34 4.94 -15.76 -8.28
CA ASP A 34 4.59 -16.86 -7.40
C ASP A 34 5.81 -17.56 -6.78
N GLU A 35 6.92 -17.59 -7.51
CA GLU A 35 8.17 -18.19 -7.07
C GLU A 35 8.81 -17.38 -5.93
N ALA A 36 8.86 -16.04 -6.08
CA ALA A 36 9.29 -15.15 -5.01
C ALA A 36 8.37 -15.24 -3.78
N ALA A 37 7.05 -15.37 -4.00
CA ALA A 37 6.09 -15.51 -2.91
C ALA A 37 6.30 -16.82 -2.13
N ALA A 38 6.66 -17.92 -2.81
CA ALA A 38 6.96 -19.19 -2.18
C ALA A 38 8.26 -19.13 -1.35
N ILE A 39 9.34 -18.56 -1.91
CA ILE A 39 10.63 -18.39 -1.23
C ILE A 39 10.47 -17.48 0.00
N GLY A 40 9.76 -16.36 -0.16
CA GLY A 40 9.49 -15.43 0.93
C GLY A 40 8.66 -16.07 2.06
N ARG A 41 7.67 -16.91 1.72
CA ARG A 41 6.91 -17.69 2.71
C ARG A 41 7.78 -18.68 3.48
N HIS A 42 8.66 -19.39 2.79
CA HIS A 42 9.59 -20.34 3.42
C HIS A 42 10.51 -19.63 4.42
N LEU A 43 11.11 -18.51 4.03
CA LEU A 43 11.94 -17.67 4.91
C LEU A 43 11.18 -17.20 6.16
N LEU A 44 9.94 -16.75 5.99
CA LEU A 44 9.11 -16.32 7.11
C LEU A 44 8.74 -17.50 8.02
N LEU A 45 8.54 -18.69 7.47
CA LEU A 45 8.24 -19.89 8.25
C LEU A 45 9.44 -20.32 9.09
N GLU A 46 10.65 -20.27 8.53
CA GLU A 46 11.89 -20.53 9.27
C GLU A 46 12.10 -19.52 10.41
N ALA A 47 11.80 -18.24 10.17
CA ALA A 47 11.99 -17.18 11.16
C ALA A 47 10.91 -17.16 12.26
N LEU A 48 9.65 -17.46 11.91
CA LEU A 48 8.49 -17.31 12.81
C LEU A 48 8.00 -18.65 13.39
N GLY A 49 8.47 -19.78 12.86
CA GLY A 49 8.25 -21.13 13.39
C GLY A 49 6.82 -21.67 13.28
N SER A 50 5.87 -20.95 12.67
CA SER A 50 4.50 -21.45 12.46
C SER A 50 3.78 -20.78 11.29
N GLU A 51 3.00 -21.56 10.56
CA GLU A 51 2.17 -21.08 9.43
C GLU A 51 1.16 -20.00 9.86
N ALA A 52 0.64 -20.09 11.08
CA ALA A 52 -0.27 -19.08 11.62
C ALA A 52 0.42 -17.71 11.82
N ALA A 53 1.67 -17.70 12.26
CA ALA A 53 2.45 -16.47 12.40
C ALA A 53 2.83 -15.89 11.03
N VAL A 54 3.17 -16.75 10.07
CA VAL A 54 3.41 -16.35 8.67
C VAL A 54 2.17 -15.73 8.04
N ALA A 55 1.01 -16.37 8.18
CA ALA A 55 -0.26 -15.84 7.70
C ALA A 55 -0.63 -14.50 8.34
N LYS A 56 -0.33 -14.32 9.64
CA LYS A 56 -0.52 -13.04 10.34
C LYS A 56 0.44 -11.95 9.84
N ALA A 57 1.69 -12.31 9.54
CA ALA A 57 2.70 -11.37 9.03
C ALA A 57 2.43 -10.97 7.57
N ILE A 58 1.96 -11.90 6.73
CA ILE A 58 1.62 -11.67 5.32
C ILE A 58 0.23 -11.05 5.18
N GLY A 59 -0.69 -11.34 6.11
CA GLY A 59 -2.14 -11.05 6.04
C GLY A 59 -2.54 -9.57 6.04
N GLY A 60 -1.59 -8.64 6.04
CA GLY A 60 -1.84 -7.25 5.69
C GLY A 60 -1.17 -6.21 6.59
N ARG A 61 -1.55 -4.95 6.36
CA ARG A 61 -0.98 -3.74 6.98
C ARG A 61 -0.90 -3.88 8.52
N PRO A 62 0.25 -3.57 9.15
CA PRO A 62 0.34 -3.50 10.60
C PRO A 62 -0.71 -2.54 11.16
N SER A 63 -1.47 -2.98 12.17
CA SER A 63 -2.46 -2.13 12.85
C SER A 63 -1.73 -1.02 13.61
N LEU A 64 -1.77 0.19 13.07
CA LEU A 64 -1.34 1.41 13.75
C LEU A 64 -2.55 1.99 14.51
N GLY A 65 -2.91 1.35 15.63
CA GLY A 65 -3.85 1.90 16.59
C GLY A 65 -5.31 1.46 16.45
N HIS A 66 -6.06 1.70 17.52
CA HIS A 66 -7.38 1.14 17.83
C HIS A 66 -8.53 1.49 16.87
N ASN A 67 -8.28 2.21 15.79
CA ASN A 67 -9.28 2.49 14.77
C ASN A 67 -8.54 2.75 13.47
N THR A 68 -8.53 1.79 12.53
CA THR A 68 -8.72 1.99 11.08
C THR A 68 -8.27 0.78 10.27
N ALA A 69 -9.11 0.41 9.31
CA ALA A 69 -8.91 -0.59 8.25
C ALA A 69 -8.52 -1.99 8.74
N GLY A 70 -9.53 -2.87 8.82
CA GLY A 70 -9.34 -4.28 9.13
C GLY A 70 -8.25 -4.93 8.28
N HIS A 71 -7.53 -5.87 8.89
CA HIS A 71 -6.63 -6.80 8.22
C HIS A 71 -7.34 -7.46 7.02
N GLY A 72 -6.66 -7.54 5.88
CA GLY A 72 -7.17 -8.17 4.66
C GLY A 72 -7.02 -7.33 3.40
N SER A 73 -7.44 -7.92 2.27
CA SER A 73 -7.51 -7.24 0.97
C SER A 73 -8.37 -5.99 1.04
N SER A 74 -7.95 -4.91 0.36
CA SER A 74 -8.75 -3.69 0.23
C SER A 74 -10.19 -4.00 -0.17
N PRO A 75 -11.21 -3.42 0.50
CA PRO A 75 -12.61 -3.61 0.13
C PRO A 75 -12.82 -3.27 -1.36
N THR A 76 -13.49 -4.16 -2.08
CA THR A 76 -13.70 -4.03 -3.53
C THR A 76 -15.18 -3.86 -3.82
N ILE A 77 -15.53 -2.83 -4.59
CA ILE A 77 -16.87 -2.60 -5.11
C ILE A 77 -16.89 -3.02 -6.58
N ARG A 78 -17.77 -3.95 -6.96
CA ARG A 78 -17.97 -4.38 -8.36
C ARG A 78 -19.23 -3.74 -8.91
N VAL A 79 -19.11 -3.00 -10.00
CA VAL A 79 -20.22 -2.32 -10.67
C VAL A 79 -20.19 -2.62 -12.16
N ARG A 80 -21.36 -2.78 -12.79
CA ARG A 80 -21.48 -2.86 -14.24
C ARG A 80 -21.53 -1.45 -14.81
N VAL A 81 -20.71 -1.20 -15.84
CA VAL A 81 -20.70 0.04 -16.61
C VAL A 81 -21.08 -0.25 -18.06
N THR A 82 -21.65 0.74 -18.74
CA THR A 82 -21.92 0.63 -20.18
C THR A 82 -20.61 0.71 -20.97
N ALA A 83 -20.64 0.30 -22.24
CA ALA A 83 -19.48 0.41 -23.12
C ALA A 83 -19.02 1.87 -23.27
N SER A 84 -19.97 2.80 -23.46
CA SER A 84 -19.67 4.24 -23.55
C SER A 84 -18.98 4.77 -22.30
N GLN A 85 -19.47 4.42 -21.09
CA GLN A 85 -18.86 4.83 -19.83
C GLN A 85 -17.41 4.33 -19.69
N ARG A 86 -17.10 3.15 -20.24
CA ARG A 86 -15.74 2.60 -20.20
C ARG A 86 -14.78 3.37 -21.12
N GLU A 87 -15.25 3.82 -22.27
CA GLU A 87 -14.50 4.69 -23.18
C GLU A 87 -14.28 6.08 -22.55
N ASP A 88 -15.30 6.63 -21.92
CA ASP A 88 -15.23 7.90 -21.19
C ASP A 88 -14.20 7.85 -20.05
N ILE A 89 -14.18 6.76 -19.27
CA ILE A 89 -13.20 6.53 -18.19
C ILE A 89 -11.77 6.51 -18.76
N THR A 90 -11.57 5.84 -19.90
CA THR A 90 -10.25 5.75 -20.54
C THR A 90 -9.78 7.12 -21.01
N THR A 91 -10.68 7.88 -21.64
CA THR A 91 -10.41 9.25 -22.10
C THR A 91 -10.09 10.18 -20.94
N LEU A 92 -10.88 10.10 -19.87
CA LEU A 92 -10.70 10.92 -18.66
C LEU A 92 -9.39 10.60 -17.95
N LYS A 93 -8.98 9.33 -17.90
CA LYS A 93 -7.69 8.90 -17.35
C LYS A 93 -6.52 9.62 -18.03
N HIS A 94 -6.53 9.69 -19.37
CA HIS A 94 -5.51 10.40 -20.13
C HIS A 94 -5.52 11.91 -19.84
N ARG A 95 -6.71 12.50 -19.75
CA ARG A 95 -6.87 13.94 -19.48
C ARG A 95 -6.41 14.34 -18.08
N MET A 96 -6.65 13.50 -17.08
CA MET A 96 -6.30 13.76 -15.67
C MET A 96 -4.89 13.26 -15.29
N HIS A 97 -4.14 12.72 -16.25
CA HIS A 97 -2.79 12.17 -16.04
C HIS A 97 -2.71 11.11 -14.92
N VAL A 98 -3.77 10.32 -14.77
CA VAL A 98 -3.87 9.28 -13.73
C VAL A 98 -3.34 7.96 -14.26
N LYS A 99 -2.62 7.18 -13.43
CA LYS A 99 -1.96 5.94 -13.88
C LYS A 99 -2.92 4.76 -14.00
N THR A 100 -3.95 4.71 -13.15
CA THR A 100 -4.85 3.55 -13.07
C THR A 100 -6.32 3.95 -13.06
N ASP A 101 -7.18 3.11 -13.64
CA ASP A 101 -8.64 3.32 -13.62
C ASP A 101 -9.18 3.35 -12.18
N SER A 102 -8.61 2.54 -11.30
CA SER A 102 -8.98 2.50 -9.88
C SER A 102 -8.67 3.81 -9.15
N GLU A 103 -7.59 4.48 -9.52
CA GLU A 103 -7.22 5.78 -8.95
C GLU A 103 -8.16 6.88 -9.45
N LEU A 104 -8.50 6.87 -10.74
CA LEU A 104 -9.48 7.79 -11.30
C LEU A 104 -10.85 7.64 -10.62
N VAL A 105 -11.33 6.41 -10.48
CA VAL A 105 -12.63 6.13 -9.83
C VAL A 105 -12.63 6.55 -8.36
N ARG A 106 -11.51 6.37 -7.64
CA ARG A 106 -11.36 6.85 -6.25
C ARG A 106 -11.50 8.37 -6.16
N VAL A 107 -10.79 9.12 -7.01
CA VAL A 107 -10.89 10.59 -7.05
C VAL A 107 -12.32 11.05 -7.35
N ALA A 108 -12.96 10.45 -8.35
CA ALA A 108 -14.34 10.79 -8.70
C ALA A 108 -15.33 10.49 -7.57
N LEU A 109 -15.17 9.36 -6.87
CA LEU A 109 -15.97 9.00 -5.71
C LEU A 109 -15.74 9.99 -4.56
N ASP A 110 -14.49 10.34 -4.26
CA ASP A 110 -14.16 11.30 -3.20
C ASP A 110 -14.76 12.68 -3.48
N GLU A 111 -14.69 13.16 -4.74
CA GLU A 111 -15.30 14.41 -5.16
C GLU A 111 -16.83 14.36 -5.03
N TYR A 112 -17.45 13.28 -5.51
CA TYR A 112 -18.90 13.08 -5.40
C TYR A 112 -19.36 13.01 -3.94
N MET A 113 -18.65 12.27 -3.10
CA MET A 113 -18.94 12.17 -1.67
C MET A 113 -18.73 13.51 -0.97
N THR A 114 -17.66 14.24 -1.27
CA THR A 114 -17.43 15.57 -0.67
C THR A 114 -18.54 16.54 -1.03
N LYS A 115 -19.04 16.49 -2.28
CA LYS A 115 -20.11 17.35 -2.77
C LYS A 115 -21.48 17.04 -2.18
N HIS A 116 -21.81 15.76 -2.02
CA HIS A 116 -23.15 15.31 -1.65
C HIS A 116 -23.30 14.86 -0.20
N LEU A 117 -22.18 14.58 0.46
CA LEU A 117 -22.10 14.03 1.79
C LEU A 117 -21.40 15.05 2.69
N GLN A 118 -21.83 16.33 2.60
CA GLN A 118 -21.48 17.36 3.59
C GLN A 118 -21.70 16.74 4.97
N ARG A 119 -20.61 16.33 5.61
CA ARG A 119 -20.64 15.89 7.00
C ARG A 119 -20.96 17.14 7.79
N GLN A 120 -22.23 17.31 8.14
CA GLN A 120 -22.61 18.14 9.28
C GLN A 120 -21.91 17.61 10.53
#